data_AF-A0AAD9N763-F1
#
_entry.id   AF-A0AAD9N763-F1
#
_cell.length_a   1.000
_cell.length_b   1.000
_cell.length_c   1.000
_cell.angle_alpha   90.00
_cell.angle_beta   90.00
_cell.angle_gamma   90.00
#
_symmetry.space_group_name_H-M   'P 1'
#
loop_
_entity.id
_entity.type
_entity.pdbx_description
1 polymer ?
#
loop_
_entity_poly.entity_id
_entity_poly.type
_entity_poly.pdbx_seq_one_letter_code
_entity_poly.pdbx_strand_id
1 'polypeptide(L)'
;MCGPDSGRDVFLLMYVQSAPENAARRNLIRATWGDRKLYAHRNIRLIFVLGTVHSNPALTHMLVYESNTYNDIVQLTFIDNYRNITYKAISALKWVSLYCRNAKFVLKSDDDILVNLSR
;
A
#
# COMPACT_ATOMS: atom_id res chain seq x y z
N MET A 1 -0.03 9.32 0.78
CA MET A 1 0.26 8.86 -0.60
C MET A 1 1.37 9.70 -1.25
N CYS A 2 1.95 9.21 -2.36
CA CYS A 2 2.73 10.04 -3.28
C CYS A 2 1.77 10.76 -4.24
N GLY A 3 2.07 11.99 -4.59
CA GLY A 3 1.27 12.83 -5.50
C GLY A 3 2.16 13.81 -6.26
N PRO A 4 1.60 14.58 -7.21
CA PRO A 4 2.36 15.43 -8.13
C PRO A 4 3.33 16.40 -7.43
N ASP A 5 2.96 16.89 -6.24
CA ASP A 5 3.76 17.80 -5.43
C ASP A 5 4.42 17.14 -4.21
N SER A 6 3.92 15.99 -3.76
CA SER A 6 4.35 15.30 -2.53
C SER A 6 5.35 14.15 -2.75
N GLY A 7 5.70 13.88 -4.00
CA GLY A 7 6.70 12.89 -4.41
C GLY A 7 8.15 13.42 -4.46
N ARG A 8 8.41 14.69 -4.14
CA ARG A 8 9.78 15.21 -4.08
C ARG A 8 10.46 14.61 -2.85
N ASP A 9 11.45 13.74 -3.10
CA ASP A 9 12.33 13.10 -2.11
C ASP A 9 11.76 11.95 -1.25
N VAL A 10 11.01 11.01 -1.83
CA VAL A 10 10.73 9.72 -1.16
C VAL A 10 12.00 8.85 -1.17
N PHE A 11 12.52 8.49 0.01
CA PHE A 11 13.68 7.58 0.11
C PHE A 11 13.25 6.15 -0.19
N LEU A 12 12.19 5.68 0.45
CA LEU A 12 11.66 4.33 0.26
C LEU A 12 10.14 4.38 0.16
N LEU A 13 9.60 3.82 -0.93
CA LEU A 13 8.18 3.47 -1.02
C LEU A 13 8.01 1.98 -0.72
N MET A 14 7.35 1.66 0.38
CA MET A 14 6.87 0.32 0.67
C MET A 14 5.45 0.18 0.13
N TYR A 15 5.24 -0.72 -0.82
CA TYR A 15 3.90 -1.12 -1.22
C TYR A 15 3.61 -2.55 -0.75
N VAL A 16 2.53 -2.69 0.00
CA VAL A 16 2.08 -3.96 0.56
C VAL A 16 0.90 -4.45 -0.24
N GLN A 17 1.02 -5.63 -0.85
CA GLN A 17 -0.12 -6.30 -1.46
C GLN A 17 -1.01 -6.88 -0.36
N SER A 18 -2.28 -6.49 -0.35
CA SER A 18 -3.26 -6.96 0.64
C SER A 18 -4.62 -7.16 -0.04
N ALA A 19 -5.54 -7.88 0.58
CA ALA A 19 -6.91 -8.06 0.10
C ALA A 19 -7.87 -7.11 0.85
N PRO A 20 -8.96 -6.60 0.23
CA PRO A 20 -9.90 -5.72 0.91
C PRO A 20 -10.35 -6.21 2.30
N GLU A 21 -10.54 -7.52 2.46
CA GLU A 21 -10.95 -8.22 3.68
C GLU A 21 -9.90 -8.14 4.80
N ASN A 22 -8.62 -7.97 4.48
CA ASN A 22 -7.49 -8.05 5.41
C ASN A 22 -7.24 -6.74 6.19
N ALA A 23 -8.29 -6.01 6.57
CA ALA A 23 -8.17 -4.75 7.32
C ALA A 23 -7.38 -4.91 8.63
N ALA A 24 -7.57 -6.03 9.34
CA ALA A 24 -6.82 -6.33 10.56
C ALA A 24 -5.31 -6.45 10.33
N ARG A 25 -4.88 -7.10 9.23
CA ARG A 25 -3.46 -7.22 8.87
C ARG A 25 -2.85 -5.86 8.53
N ARG A 26 -3.57 -5.04 7.76
CA ARG A 26 -3.13 -3.66 7.46
C ARG A 26 -2.95 -2.83 8.73
N ASN A 27 -3.90 -2.91 9.66
CA ASN A 27 -3.80 -2.21 10.94
C ASN A 27 -2.60 -2.70 11.77
N LEU A 28 -2.33 -4.01 11.79
CA LEU A 28 -1.16 -4.54 12.48
C LEU A 28 0.14 -4.02 11.86
N ILE A 29 0.25 -3.98 10.53
CA ILE A 29 1.41 -3.41 9.84
C ILE A 29 1.59 -1.94 10.19
N ARG A 30 0.51 -1.13 10.16
CA ARG A 30 0.54 0.29 10.55
C ARG A 30 1.01 0.50 11.99
N ALA A 31 0.62 -0.39 12.89
CA ALA A 31 0.97 -0.33 14.32
C ALA A 31 2.35 -0.94 14.65
N THR A 32 3.01 -1.57 13.68
CA THR A 32 4.30 -2.25 13.89
C THR A 32 5.35 -1.70 12.93
N TRP A 33 5.90 -2.53 12.04
CA TRP A 33 7.03 -2.18 11.18
C TRP A 33 6.71 -1.13 10.12
N GLY A 34 5.42 -0.87 9.87
CA GLY A 34 4.92 0.16 8.97
C GLY A 34 4.74 1.54 9.62
N ASP A 35 4.98 1.69 10.93
CA ASP A 35 4.85 2.98 11.60
C ASP A 35 5.93 3.95 11.11
N ARG A 36 5.48 5.09 10.56
CA ARG A 36 6.36 6.15 10.05
C ARG A 36 7.27 6.73 11.13
N LYS A 37 6.88 6.66 12.41
CA LYS A 37 7.69 7.16 13.54
C LYS A 37 9.00 6.40 13.69
N LEU A 38 9.04 5.12 13.29
CA LEU A 38 10.26 4.31 13.35
C LEU A 38 11.37 4.83 12.43
N TYR A 39 11.01 5.59 11.39
CA TYR A 39 11.93 6.02 10.34
C TYR A 39 11.93 7.53 10.14
N ALA A 40 11.68 8.33 11.19
CA ALA A 40 11.52 9.79 11.10
C ALA A 40 12.68 10.53 10.39
N HIS A 41 13.88 9.93 10.33
CA HIS A 41 15.07 10.46 9.67
C HIS A 41 15.15 10.19 8.15
N ARG A 42 14.22 9.40 7.60
CA ARG A 42 14.07 9.12 6.16
C ARG A 42 12.63 9.34 5.74
N ASN A 43 12.43 9.89 4.55
CA ASN A 43 11.10 10.00 3.97
C ASN A 43 10.64 8.63 3.44
N ILE A 44 10.07 7.82 4.32
CA ILE A 44 9.48 6.52 3.98
C ILE A 44 7.97 6.66 3.82
N ARG A 45 7.43 6.02 2.79
CA ARG A 45 6.00 5.95 2.51
C ARG A 45 5.55 4.50 2.52
N LEU A 46 4.47 4.22 3.24
CA LEU A 46 3.76 2.95 3.19
C LEU A 46 2.45 3.16 2.45
N ILE A 47 2.16 2.26 1.51
CA ILE A 47 0.85 2.14 0.84
C ILE A 47 0.39 0.68 0.81
N PHE A 48 -0.92 0.47 0.82
CA PHE A 48 -1.54 -0.82 0.60
C PHE A 48 -2.17 -0.87 -0.79
N VAL A 49 -1.83 -1.89 -1.57
CA VAL A 49 -2.38 -2.11 -2.91
C VAL A 49 -3.44 -3.20 -2.84
N LEU A 50 -4.68 -2.83 -3.16
CA LEU A 50 -5.87 -3.67 -3.05
C LEU A 50 -6.57 -3.81 -4.40
N GLY A 51 -7.31 -4.92 -4.57
CA GLY A 51 -8.19 -5.14 -5.72
C GLY A 51 -9.59 -4.58 -5.51
N THR A 52 -10.46 -4.86 -6.46
CA THR A 52 -11.85 -4.45 -6.39
C THR A 52 -12.64 -5.34 -5.44
N VAL A 53 -13.49 -4.70 -4.63
CA VAL A 53 -14.50 -5.40 -3.82
C VAL A 53 -15.66 -5.75 -4.74
N HIS A 54 -15.84 -7.04 -5.05
CA HIS A 54 -16.99 -7.49 -5.84
C HIS A 54 -18.15 -7.87 -4.92
N SER A 55 -19.33 -7.32 -5.19
CA SER A 55 -20.60 -7.80 -4.64
C SER A 55 -20.71 -7.80 -3.11
N ASN A 56 -19.95 -6.95 -2.41
CA ASN A 56 -20.05 -6.78 -0.95
C ASN A 56 -20.10 -5.28 -0.57
N PRO A 57 -21.30 -4.67 -0.52
CA PRO A 57 -21.47 -3.25 -0.20
C PRO A 57 -20.92 -2.85 1.17
N ALA A 58 -21.04 -3.74 2.17
CA ALA A 58 -20.53 -3.49 3.52
C ALA A 58 -19.00 -3.40 3.51
N LEU A 59 -18.33 -4.32 2.82
CA LEU A 59 -16.87 -4.29 2.69
C LEU A 59 -16.40 -3.06 1.91
N THR A 60 -17.12 -2.66 0.85
CA THR A 60 -16.83 -1.42 0.12
C THR A 60 -16.92 -0.20 1.04
N HIS A 61 -17.98 -0.10 1.86
CA HIS A 61 -18.14 1.01 2.79
C HIS A 61 -17.02 1.06 3.84
N MET A 62 -16.66 -0.09 4.40
CA MET A 62 -15.55 -0.20 5.35
C MET A 62 -14.21 0.20 4.70
N LEU A 63 -13.99 -0.20 3.45
CA LEU A 63 -12.78 0.15 2.72
C LEU A 63 -12.70 1.65 2.40
N VAL A 64 -13.81 2.27 2.03
CA VAL A 64 -13.90 3.73 1.82
C VAL A 64 -13.59 4.46 3.13
N TYR A 65 -14.17 4.01 4.25
CA TYR A 65 -13.88 4.57 5.57
C TYR A 65 -12.38 4.45 5.92
N GLU A 66 -11.79 3.27 5.71
CA GLU A 66 -10.35 3.05 5.94
C GLU A 66 -9.48 3.95 5.06
N SER A 67 -9.79 4.05 3.77
CA SER A 67 -9.08 4.90 2.81
C SER A 67 -9.10 6.37 3.23
N ASN A 68 -10.26 6.87 3.63
CA ASN A 68 -10.43 8.25 4.11
C ASN A 68 -9.69 8.50 5.44
N THR A 69 -9.59 7.48 6.29
CA THR A 69 -8.94 7.58 7.60
C THR A 69 -7.42 7.63 7.49
N TYR A 70 -6.83 6.74 6.68
CA TYR A 70 -5.37 6.54 6.65
C TYR A 70 -4.67 7.15 5.43
N ASN A 71 -5.41 7.39 4.34
CA ASN A 71 -4.87 7.94 3.10
C ASN A 71 -3.59 7.22 2.62
N ASP A 72 -3.65 5.88 2.64
CA ASP A 72 -2.57 4.97 2.27
C ASP A 72 -3.04 3.80 1.38
N ILE A 73 -4.29 3.81 0.91
CA ILE A 73 -4.86 2.75 0.08
C ILE A 73 -4.83 3.12 -1.40
N VAL A 74 -4.21 2.27 -2.20
CA VAL A 74 -4.29 2.30 -3.66
C VAL A 74 -5.15 1.13 -4.11
N GLN A 75 -6.40 1.42 -4.47
CA GLN A 75 -7.29 0.43 -5.06
C GLN A 75 -7.13 0.44 -6.58
N LEU A 76 -6.82 -0.70 -7.18
CA LEU A 76 -6.71 -0.82 -8.62
C LEU A 76 -7.81 -1.75 -9.14
N THR A 77 -8.25 -1.51 -10.37
CA THR A 77 -9.30 -2.29 -11.03
C THR A 77 -8.77 -3.65 -11.48
N PHE A 78 -8.74 -4.61 -10.57
CA PHE A 78 -8.48 -6.02 -10.86
C PHE A 78 -9.28 -6.92 -9.93
N ILE A 79 -9.72 -8.06 -10.44
CA ILE A 79 -10.37 -9.10 -9.64
C ILE A 79 -9.29 -9.71 -8.73
N ASP A 80 -9.42 -9.52 -7.42
CA ASP A 80 -8.52 -10.12 -6.43
C ASP A 80 -8.75 -11.65 -6.42
N ASN A 81 -7.98 -12.37 -7.23
CA ASN A 81 -7.87 -13.83 -7.18
C ASN A 81 -6.38 -14.21 -7.18
N TYR A 82 -6.05 -15.37 -6.61
CA TYR A 82 -4.67 -15.85 -6.48
C TYR A 82 -3.91 -15.95 -7.82
N ARG A 83 -4.60 -16.26 -8.93
CA ARG A 83 -4.03 -16.29 -10.28
C ARG A 83 -3.74 -14.89 -10.85
N ASN A 84 -4.30 -13.84 -10.27
CA ASN A 84 -4.14 -12.44 -10.73
C ASN A 84 -3.07 -11.65 -9.97
N ILE A 85 -2.26 -12.31 -9.12
CA ILE A 85 -1.17 -11.67 -8.36
C ILE A 85 -0.18 -10.97 -9.29
N THR A 86 0.10 -11.55 -10.47
CA THR A 86 0.95 -10.92 -11.49
C THR A 86 0.36 -9.60 -12.01
N TYR A 87 -0.94 -9.57 -12.30
CA TYR A 87 -1.63 -8.34 -12.72
C TYR A 87 -1.62 -7.29 -11.62
N LYS A 88 -1.81 -7.70 -10.37
CA LYS A 88 -1.72 -6.80 -9.20
C LYS A 88 -0.34 -6.19 -9.07
N ALA A 89 0.72 -6.98 -9.22
CA ALA A 89 2.10 -6.50 -9.16
C ALA A 89 2.42 -5.52 -10.31
N ILE A 90 2.06 -5.86 -11.56
CA ILE A 90 2.25 -4.99 -12.72
C ILE A 90 1.49 -3.67 -12.56
N SER A 91 0.24 -3.75 -12.10
CA SER A 91 -0.60 -2.56 -11.89
C SER A 91 -0.05 -1.68 -10.76
N ALA A 92 0.46 -2.28 -9.68
CA ALA A 92 1.15 -1.57 -8.61
C ALA A 92 2.38 -0.82 -9.15
N LEU A 93 3.24 -1.51 -9.92
CA LEU A 93 4.43 -0.90 -10.53
C LEU A 93 4.06 0.25 -11.48
N LYS A 94 2.99 0.09 -12.27
CA LYS A 94 2.47 1.18 -13.11
C LYS A 94 2.05 2.38 -12.26
N TRP A 95 1.33 2.16 -11.16
CA TRP A 95 0.95 3.24 -10.24
C TRP A 95 2.19 3.94 -9.66
N VAL A 96 3.19 3.18 -9.21
CA VAL A 96 4.45 3.74 -8.69
C VAL A 96 5.14 4.63 -9.73
N SER A 97 5.23 4.18 -10.99
CA SER A 97 5.85 4.94 -12.09
C SER A 97 5.12 6.26 -12.41
N LEU A 98 3.80 6.30 -12.19
CA LEU A 98 2.96 7.48 -12.44
C LEU A 98 2.95 8.46 -11.27
N TYR A 99 2.84 7.96 -10.03
CA TYR A 99 2.54 8.78 -8.86
C TYR A 99 3.71 8.91 -7.87
N CYS A 100 4.69 8.01 -7.92
CA CYS A 100 5.86 8.01 -7.03
C CYS A 100 7.18 7.83 -7.78
N ARG A 101 7.28 8.42 -8.99
CA ARG A 101 8.44 8.25 -9.90
C ARG A 101 9.80 8.61 -9.28
N ASN A 102 9.81 9.54 -8.34
CA ASN A 102 11.04 10.05 -7.71
C ASN A 102 11.44 9.28 -6.44
N ALA A 103 10.78 8.16 -6.12
CA ALA A 103 11.20 7.30 -5.03
C ALA A 103 12.58 6.71 -5.33
N LYS A 104 13.54 6.82 -4.41
CA LYS A 104 14.89 6.24 -4.60
C LYS A 104 14.86 4.72 -4.58
N PHE A 105 14.05 4.14 -3.69
CA PHE A 105 13.84 2.71 -3.56
C PHE A 105 12.36 2.37 -3.51
N VAL A 106 12.02 1.17 -4.00
CA VAL A 106 10.67 0.60 -3.91
C VAL A 106 10.79 -0.79 -3.32
N LEU A 107 10.10 -1.04 -2.20
CA LEU A 107 9.99 -2.36 -1.58
C LEU A 107 8.58 -2.90 -1.83
N LYS A 108 8.51 -4.09 -2.43
CA LYS A 108 7.30 -4.91 -2.47
C LYS A 108 7.25 -5.79 -1.23
N SER A 109 6.11 -5.87 -0.56
CA SER A 109 5.84 -6.85 0.49
C SER A 109 4.42 -7.40 0.37
N ASP A 110 4.15 -8.51 1.06
CA ASP A 110 2.80 -9.05 1.29
C ASP A 110 2.35 -8.70 2.72
N ASP A 111 1.04 -8.83 2.99
CA ASP A 111 0.43 -8.43 4.26
C ASP A 111 0.60 -9.43 5.41
N ASP A 112 1.30 -10.53 5.16
CA ASP A 112 1.67 -11.58 6.11
C ASP A 112 3.19 -11.66 6.37
N ILE A 113 3.93 -10.63 5.95
CA ILE A 113 5.38 -10.52 6.14
C ILE A 113 5.71 -9.47 7.21
N LEU A 114 6.81 -9.71 7.94
CA LEU A 114 7.44 -8.73 8.82
C LEU A 114 8.71 -8.20 8.15
N VAL A 115 8.82 -6.87 8.05
CA VAL A 115 10.02 -6.21 7.52
C VAL A 115 10.79 -5.57 8.66
N ASN A 116 12.08 -5.86 8.75
CA ASN A 116 12.99 -5.16 9.65
C ASN A 116 13.90 -4.21 8.86
N LEU A 117 13.74 -2.91 9.10
CA LEU A 117 14.53 -1.85 8.45
C LEU A 117 15.67 -1.31 9.36
N SER A 118 16.00 -2.00 10.46
CA SER A 118 16.95 -1.53 11.48
C SER A 118 18.44 -1.72 11.12
N ARG A 119 18.82 -1.70 9.84
CA ARG A 119 20.21 -1.79 9.39
C ARG A 119 20.49 -0.85 8.23
#